data_AF-A0A9E5I3T7-F1
#
_entry.id   AF-A0A9E5I3T7-F1
#
_cell.length_a   1.000
_cell.length_b   1.000
_cell.length_c   1.000
_cell.angle_alpha   90.00
_cell.angle_beta   90.00
_cell.angle_gamma   90.00
#
_symmetry.space_group_name_H-M   'P 1'
#
loop_
_entity.id
_entity.type
_entity.pdbx_description
1 polymer ?
#
loop_
_entity_poly.entity_id
_entity_poly.type
_entity_poly.pdbx_seq_one_letter_code
_entity_poly.pdbx_strand_id
1 'polypeptide(L)'
;MIMNTIKIVVALSVAGLVAGCNPMGGGSGQKASANLESRSGSNVKGDVQFVWQGSDVMVTARVSGLRPNSEHGFHVHEKGD
;
A
#
# COMPACT_ATOMS: atom_id res chain seq x y z
N MET A 1 8.64 -38.61 45.01
CA MET A 1 8.98 -38.47 43.57
C MET A 1 8.17 -37.39 42.84
N ILE A 2 7.47 -36.49 43.54
CA ILE A 2 6.56 -35.49 42.91
C ILE A 2 7.24 -34.10 42.81
N MET A 3 8.25 -33.83 43.63
CA MET A 3 8.89 -32.50 43.76
C MET A 3 9.93 -32.18 42.67
N ASN A 4 10.48 -33.19 41.98
CA ASN A 4 11.55 -33.00 40.99
C ASN A 4 11.01 -32.76 39.56
N THR A 5 9.76 -33.14 39.31
CA THR A 5 9.09 -32.97 38.02
C THR A 5 8.67 -31.51 37.80
N ILE A 6 8.32 -30.79 38.88
CA ILE A 6 7.91 -29.37 38.82
C ILE A 6 9.09 -28.46 38.40
N LYS A 7 10.32 -28.78 38.83
CA LYS A 7 11.51 -28.00 38.45
C LYS A 7 11.87 -28.12 36.98
N ILE A 8 11.53 -29.25 36.35
CA ILE A 8 11.88 -29.54 34.94
C ILE A 8 10.95 -28.77 33.98
N VAL A 9 9.68 -28.54 34.36
CA VAL A 9 8.72 -27.82 33.51
C VAL A 9 9.00 -26.32 33.48
N VAL A 10 9.53 -25.74 34.57
CA VAL A 10 9.82 -24.29 34.64
C VAL A 10 11.03 -23.90 33.79
N ALA A 11 12.00 -24.80 33.60
CA ALA A 11 13.23 -24.51 32.84
C ALA A 11 13.03 -24.38 31.32
N LEU A 12 11.86 -24.77 30.79
CA LEU A 12 11.58 -24.86 29.36
C LEU A 12 10.51 -23.86 28.88
N SER A 13 10.55 -22.62 29.38
CA SER A 13 9.54 -21.60 28.97
C SER A 13 10.10 -20.21 28.66
N VAL A 14 11.43 -20.02 28.65
CA VAL A 14 12.06 -18.68 28.47
C VAL A 14 12.83 -18.55 27.15
N ALA A 15 12.37 -19.19 26.06
CA ALA A 15 13.08 -19.14 24.76
C ALA A 15 12.21 -18.68 23.57
N GLY A 16 11.06 -18.05 23.81
CA GLY A 16 10.03 -17.88 22.77
C GLY A 16 9.49 -16.47 22.52
N LEU A 17 10.17 -15.38 22.91
CA LEU A 17 9.59 -14.03 22.80
C LEU A 17 10.51 -12.97 22.15
N VAL A 18 11.27 -13.34 21.11
CA VAL A 18 11.83 -12.34 20.18
C VAL A 18 11.04 -12.40 18.87
N ALA A 19 9.74 -12.09 18.99
CA ALA A 19 8.89 -11.85 17.83
C ALA A 19 9.11 -10.41 17.33
N GLY A 20 9.96 -10.30 16.31
CA GLY A 20 9.93 -9.28 15.25
C GLY A 20 9.60 -7.84 15.63
N CYS A 21 10.60 -7.07 16.05
CA CYS A 21 10.61 -5.64 15.73
C CYS A 21 10.83 -5.50 14.21
N ASN A 22 9.78 -5.63 13.42
CA ASN A 22 9.81 -5.14 12.06
C ASN A 22 9.61 -3.62 12.14
N PRO A 23 10.62 -2.77 11.85
CA PRO A 23 10.30 -1.39 11.56
C PRO A 23 9.50 -1.45 10.26
N MET A 24 8.16 -1.50 10.38
CA MET A 24 7.30 -0.89 9.36
C MET A 24 7.65 0.59 9.44
N GLY A 25 8.80 0.94 8.85
CA GLY A 25 9.29 2.29 8.74
C GLY A 25 8.17 3.09 8.11
N GLY A 26 7.76 4.16 8.78
CA GLY A 26 6.64 4.99 8.40
C GLY A 26 6.78 5.46 6.95
N GLY A 27 6.13 4.71 6.05
CA GLY A 27 5.55 4.98 4.73
C GLY A 27 6.28 5.81 3.68
N SER A 28 7.33 6.58 3.98
CA SER A 28 7.87 7.54 3.02
C SER A 28 8.46 6.83 1.80
N GLY A 29 7.94 7.14 0.61
CA GLY A 29 8.47 6.65 -0.67
C GLY A 29 7.79 5.40 -1.23
N GLN A 30 6.73 4.88 -0.62
CA GLN A 30 5.89 3.87 -1.26
C GLN A 30 5.28 4.43 -2.55
N LYS A 31 5.24 3.61 -3.61
CA LYS A 31 4.78 4.02 -4.93
C LYS A 31 3.72 3.07 -5.48
N ALA A 32 2.74 3.62 -6.18
CA ALA A 32 1.79 2.88 -7.00
C ALA A 32 1.56 3.62 -8.32
N SER A 33 1.06 2.92 -9.33
CA SER A 33 0.80 3.49 -10.65
C SER A 33 -0.44 2.89 -11.28
N ALA A 34 -1.15 3.67 -12.08
CA ALA A 34 -2.27 3.22 -12.90
C ALA A 34 -2.13 3.77 -14.33
N ASN A 35 -2.46 2.95 -15.33
CA ASN A 35 -2.57 3.41 -16.72
C ASN A 35 -4.03 3.72 -17.04
N LEU A 36 -4.25 4.83 -17.73
CA LEU A 36 -5.53 5.17 -18.33
C LEU A 36 -5.47 4.69 -19.78
N GLU A 37 -6.16 3.60 -20.06
CA GLU A 37 -6.30 3.06 -21.40
C GLU A 37 -7.54 3.63 -22.10
N SER A 38 -7.38 3.93 -23.39
CA SER A 38 -8.48 4.40 -24.21
C SER A 38 -9.52 3.29 -24.37
N ARG A 39 -10.77 3.55 -24.00
CA ARG A 39 -11.92 2.66 -24.24
C ARG A 39 -12.78 3.18 -25.40
N SER A 40 -13.69 2.35 -25.91
CA SER A 40 -14.51 2.63 -27.08
C SER A 40 -15.13 4.03 -27.06
N GLY A 41 -14.83 4.84 -28.07
CA GLY A 41 -15.35 6.21 -28.22
C GLY A 41 -14.58 7.30 -27.45
N SER A 42 -13.53 6.94 -26.71
CA SER A 42 -12.63 7.87 -26.05
C SER A 42 -11.25 7.86 -26.72
N ASN A 43 -10.57 9.01 -26.71
CA ASN A 43 -9.13 9.13 -26.99
C ASN A 43 -8.32 9.43 -25.72
N VAL A 44 -8.98 9.39 -24.55
CA VAL A 44 -8.36 9.70 -23.26
C VAL A 44 -7.40 8.59 -22.89
N LYS A 45 -6.16 8.98 -22.61
CA LYS A 45 -5.10 8.07 -22.21
C LYS A 45 -4.07 8.79 -21.34
N GLY A 46 -3.30 8.02 -20.59
CA GLY A 46 -2.28 8.59 -19.72
C GLY A 46 -1.78 7.64 -18.66
N ASP A 47 -0.99 8.19 -17.75
CA ASP A 47 -0.49 7.50 -16.57
C ASP A 47 -0.73 8.33 -15.31
N VAL A 48 -0.97 7.64 -14.21
CA VAL A 48 -1.09 8.22 -12.88
C VAL A 48 -0.07 7.58 -11.97
N GLN A 49 0.68 8.41 -11.26
CA GLN A 49 1.67 8.01 -10.27
C GLN A 49 1.25 8.47 -8.88
N PHE A 50 1.36 7.58 -7.91
CA PHE A 50 1.07 7.83 -6.51
C PHE A 50 2.36 7.65 -5.71
N VAL A 51 2.72 8.64 -4.91
CA VAL A 51 3.90 8.58 -4.03
C VAL A 51 3.50 8.98 -2.63
N TRP A 52 3.68 8.07 -1.67
CA TRP A 52 3.44 8.37 -0.26
C TRP A 52 4.53 9.30 0.29
N GLN A 53 4.13 10.43 0.87
CA GLN A 53 4.99 11.47 1.44
C GLN A 53 4.80 11.63 2.96
N GLY A 54 4.53 10.54 3.66
CA GLY A 54 4.43 10.51 5.13
C GLY A 54 2.99 10.59 5.62
N SER A 55 2.37 11.78 5.57
CA SER A 55 0.95 11.98 5.88
C SER A 55 0.05 11.99 4.65
N ASP A 56 0.63 12.34 3.50
CA ASP A 56 -0.11 12.61 2.28
C ASP A 56 0.35 11.72 1.13
N VAL A 57 -0.48 11.63 0.10
CA VAL A 57 -0.13 10.99 -1.17
C VAL A 57 -0.04 12.06 -2.24
N MET A 58 1.14 12.19 -2.85
CA MET A 58 1.29 12.99 -4.05
C MET A 58 0.79 12.19 -5.25
N VAL A 59 -0.14 12.79 -5.99
CA VAL A 59 -0.72 12.20 -7.20
C VAL A 59 -0.31 13.02 -8.40
N THR A 60 0.41 12.41 -9.33
CA THR A 60 0.79 13.04 -10.60
C THR A 60 0.09 12.31 -11.73
N ALA A 61 -0.84 12.98 -12.40
CA ALA A 61 -1.54 12.45 -13.57
C ALA A 61 -1.05 13.16 -14.84
N ARG A 62 -0.57 12.39 -15.81
CA ARG A 62 -0.25 12.88 -17.16
C ARG A 62 -1.33 12.36 -18.10
N VAL A 63 -2.28 13.22 -18.44
CA VAL A 63 -3.48 12.85 -19.21
C VAL A 63 -3.52 13.61 -20.53
N SER A 64 -3.92 12.93 -21.60
CA SER A 64 -4.11 13.50 -22.93
C SER A 64 -5.43 13.02 -23.53
N GLY A 65 -5.91 13.71 -24.57
CA GLY A 65 -7.14 13.33 -25.29
C GLY A 65 -8.45 13.77 -24.62
N LEU A 66 -8.39 14.55 -23.55
CA LEU A 66 -9.56 15.21 -22.95
C LEU A 66 -10.11 16.32 -23.86
N ARG A 67 -11.40 16.65 -23.70
CA ARG A 67 -12.01 17.74 -24.45
C ARG A 67 -11.48 19.08 -23.91
N PRO A 68 -10.94 19.97 -24.77
CA PRO A 68 -10.51 21.29 -24.32
C PRO A 68 -11.66 22.10 -23.73
N ASN A 69 -11.34 23.02 -22.82
CA ASN A 69 -12.29 23.94 -22.20
C ASN A 69 -13.48 23.24 -21.52
N SER A 70 -13.24 22.08 -20.92
CA SER A 70 -14.25 21.33 -20.19
C SER A 70 -13.71 20.77 -18.88
N GLU A 71 -14.61 20.53 -17.94
CA GLU A 71 -14.28 19.94 -16.64
C GLU A 71 -14.43 18.42 -16.68
N HIS A 72 -13.53 17.74 -15.99
CA HIS A 72 -13.53 16.29 -15.89
C HIS A 72 -13.26 15.87 -14.44
N GLY A 73 -14.16 15.07 -13.88
CA GLY A 73 -13.94 14.47 -12.56
C GLY A 73 -12.84 13.42 -12.58
N PHE A 74 -12.12 13.30 -11.46
CA PHE A 74 -11.10 12.29 -11.25
C PHE A 74 -11.42 11.54 -9.95
N HIS A 75 -11.70 10.24 -10.06
CA HIS A 75 -12.19 9.42 -8.95
C HIS A 75 -11.36 8.15 -8.80
N VAL A 76 -11.29 7.65 -7.57
CA VAL A 76 -10.77 6.31 -7.27
C VAL A 76 -11.96 5.36 -7.23
N HIS A 77 -11.84 4.23 -7.92
CA HIS A 77 -12.84 3.17 -7.86
C HIS A 77 -12.34 2.06 -6.93
N GLU A 78 -13.27 1.40 -6.22
CA GLU A 78 -12.94 0.29 -5.31
C GLU A 78 -12.35 -0.91 -6.06
N LYS A 79 -12.75 -1.09 -7.32
CA LYS A 79 -12.29 -2.16 -8.21
C LYS A 79 -11.51 -1.56 -9.38
N GLY A 80 -10.40 -2.19 -9.71
CA GLY A 80 -9.73 -1.99 -11.00
C GLY A 80 -10.51 -2.66 -12.13
N ASP A 81 -10.11 -2.35 -13.36
CA ASP A 81 -10.59 -3.01 -14.59
C ASP A 81 -10.08 -4.46 -14.73
#